data_AF-A0A0F9IZM8-F1
#
_entry.id   AF-A0A0F9IZM8-F1
#
_cell.length_a   1.000
_cell.length_b   1.000
_cell.length_c   1.000
_cell.angle_alpha   90.00
_cell.angle_beta   90.00
_cell.angle_gamma   90.00
#
_symmetry.space_group_name_H-M   'P 1'
#
loop_
_entity.id
_entity.type
_entity.pdbx_description
1 polymer ?
#
loop_
_entity_poly.entity_id
_entity_poly.type
_entity_poly.pdbx_seq_one_letter_code
_entity_poly.pdbx_strand_id
1 'polypeptide(L)' 'MTEQEIVRMIQKEEAYHTDFNATYWDKVDSATLQSCYDKGFLRWNNDKLVVTPLGKRSCGG' A
#
# COMPACT_ATOMS: atom_id res chain seq x y z
N MET A 1 8.61 5.70 7.41
CA MET A 1 7.46 4.77 7.31
C MET A 1 8.01 3.40 6.97
N THR A 2 7.46 2.32 7.52
CA THR A 2 7.84 0.96 7.11
C THR A 2 6.91 0.42 6.04
N GLU A 3 7.34 -0.62 5.32
CA GLU A 3 6.51 -1.33 4.33
C GLU A 3 5.19 -1.81 4.94
N GLN A 4 5.24 -2.23 6.21
CA GLN A 4 4.09 -2.69 6.97
C GLN A 4 3.06 -1.59 7.23
N GLU A 5 3.53 -0.37 7.51
CA GLU A 5 2.65 0.78 7.70
C GLU A 5 1.96 1.20 6.41
N ILE A 6 2.70 1.22 5.29
CA ILE A 6 2.15 1.55 3.96
C ILE A 6 1.06 0.55 3.57
N VAL A 7 1.33 -0.75 3.74
CA VAL A 7 0.36 -1.81 3.45
C VAL A 7 -0.90 -1.67 4.32
N ARG A 8 -0.76 -1.38 5.61
CA ARG A 8 -1.90 -1.14 6.50
C ARG A 8 -2.70 0.11 6.12
N MET A 9 -2.03 1.18 5.70
CA MET A 9 -2.72 2.39 5.23
C MET A 9 -3.54 2.09 3.97
N ILE A 10 -2.96 1.43 2.97
CA ILE A 10 -3.67 1.09 1.72
C ILE A 10 -4.85 0.15 2.00
N GLN A 11 -4.69 -0.86 2.86
CA GLN A 11 -5.80 -1.73 3.27
C GLN A 11 -6.93 -0.96 3.95
N LYS A 12 -6.58 -0.01 4.80
CA LYS A 12 -7.54 0.84 5.50
C LYS A 12 -8.30 1.71 4.51
N GLU A 13 -7.60 2.35 3.58
CA GLU A 13 -8.20 3.18 2.53
C GLU A 13 -9.08 2.36 1.57
N GLU A 14 -8.70 1.12 1.23
CA GLU A 14 -9.56 0.19 0.49
C GLU A 14 -10.91 -0.02 1.20
N ALA A 15 -10.91 -0.09 2.54
CA ALA A 15 -12.12 -0.23 3.34
C ALA A 15 -12.93 1.07 3.45
N TYR A 16 -12.29 2.25 3.33
CA TYR A 16 -12.94 3.56 3.41
C TYR A 16 -13.23 4.20 2.04
N HIS A 17 -12.83 3.56 0.94
CA HIS A 17 -12.95 4.07 -0.44
C HIS A 17 -12.27 5.44 -0.67
N THR A 18 -11.31 5.79 0.16
CA THR A 18 -10.57 7.06 0.05
C THR A 18 -9.45 6.91 -0.98
N ASP A 19 -9.19 7.96 -1.78
CA ASP A 19 -8.09 7.98 -2.73
C ASP A 19 -6.74 8.07 -2.00
N PHE A 20 -6.12 6.90 -1.76
CA PHE A 20 -4.79 6.77 -1.16
C PHE A 20 -3.75 7.68 -1.84
N ASN A 21 -3.85 7.77 -3.17
CA ASN A 21 -2.95 8.55 -4.02
C ASN A 21 -3.05 10.07 -3.76
N ALA A 22 -4.19 10.58 -3.31
CA ALA A 22 -4.36 12.00 -3.00
C ALA A 22 -3.87 12.36 -1.59
N THR A 23 -3.94 11.42 -0.65
CA THR A 23 -3.77 11.71 0.78
C THR A 23 -2.41 11.31 1.33
N TYR A 24 -1.80 10.25 0.78
CA TYR A 24 -0.63 9.61 1.37
C TYR A 24 0.60 9.63 0.46
N TRP A 25 0.48 10.00 -0.82
CA TRP A 25 1.62 10.03 -1.75
C TRP A 25 2.74 10.96 -1.30
N ASP A 26 2.39 12.07 -0.64
CA ASP A 26 3.34 13.03 -0.08
C ASP A 26 3.94 12.60 1.28
N LYS A 27 3.29 11.65 1.96
CA LYS A 27 3.68 11.17 3.30
C LYS A 27 4.42 9.84 3.26
N VAL A 28 4.28 9.10 2.17
CA VAL A 28 4.89 7.81 1.98
C VAL A 28 6.26 8.00 1.34
N ASP A 29 7.26 7.37 1.95
CA ASP A 29 8.61 7.34 1.42
C ASP A 29 8.64 6.54 0.10
N SER A 30 9.06 7.18 -0.99
CA SER A 30 9.04 6.62 -2.34
C SER A 30 9.89 5.35 -2.46
N ALA A 31 11.00 5.25 -1.72
CA ALA A 31 11.86 4.07 -1.74
C ALA A 31 11.18 2.88 -1.05
N THR A 32 10.45 3.16 0.04
CA THR A 32 9.69 2.14 0.76
C THR A 32 8.48 1.67 -0.06
N LEU A 33 7.77 2.58 -0.73
CA LEU A 33 6.68 2.24 -1.66
C LEU A 33 7.20 1.37 -2.80
N GLN A 34 8.32 1.74 -3.41
CA GLN A 34 8.96 0.99 -4.49
C GLN A 34 9.34 -0.42 -4.03
N SER A 35 9.87 -0.56 -2.80
CA SER A 35 10.15 -1.87 -2.19
C SER A 35 8.88 -2.73 -2.03
N CYS A 36 7.75 -2.14 -1.62
CA CYS A 36 6.48 -2.86 -1.55
C CYS A 36 6.00 -3.34 -2.93
N TYR A 37 6.22 -2.57 -3.99
CA TYR A 37 5.94 -3.03 -5.36
C TYR A 37 6.88 -4.13 -5.82
N ASP A 38 8.18 -3.98 -5.58
CA ASP A 38 9.21 -4.94 -6.01
C ASP A 38 8.98 -6.32 -5.37
N LYS A 39 8.60 -6.33 -4.09
CA LYS A 39 8.21 -7.54 -3.34
C LYS A 39 6.82 -8.07 -3.69
N GLY A 40 6.07 -7.38 -4.55
CA GLY A 40 4.74 -7.77 -4.97
C GLY A 40 3.67 -7.64 -3.88
N PHE A 41 3.89 -6.82 -2.85
CA PHE A 41 2.90 -6.55 -1.80
C PHE A 41 1.77 -5.64 -2.27
N LEU A 42 2.04 -4.81 -3.28
CA LEU A 42 1.11 -3.83 -3.84
C LEU A 42 0.95 -4.02 -5.34
N ARG A 43 -0.22 -3.63 -5.85
CA ARG A 43 -0.56 -3.69 -7.27
C ARG A 43 -1.46 -2.51 -7.64
N TRP A 44 -1.32 -2.01 -8.86
CA TRP A 44 -2.31 -1.12 -9.46
C TRP A 44 -3.52 -1.90 -9.99
N ASN A 45 -4.72 -1.43 -9.69
CA ASN A 45 -5.99 -1.96 -10.17
C ASN A 45 -6.93 -0.81 -10.53
N ASN A 46 -7.13 -0.56 -11.84
CA ASN A 46 -7.95 0.57 -12.35
C ASN A 46 -7.63 1.89 -11.63
N ASP A 47 -6.36 2.31 -11.69
CA ASP A 47 -5.84 3.54 -11.07
C ASP A 47 -5.88 3.60 -9.54
N LYS A 48 -6.29 2.50 -8.88
CA LYS A 48 -6.24 2.36 -7.44
C LYS A 48 -5.09 1.46 -7.01
N LEU A 49 -4.38 1.90 -6.00
CA LEU A 49 -3.38 1.08 -5.35
C LEU A 49 -4.07 0.09 -4.40
N VAL A 50 -3.87 -1.20 -4.61
CA VAL A 50 -4.47 -2.27 -3.83
C VAL A 50 -3.42 -3.18 -3.21
N VAL A 51 -3.74 -3.75 -2.05
CA VAL A 51 -2.85 -4.70 -1.37
C VAL A 51 -3.07 -6.12 -1.89
N THR A 52 -2.00 -6.75 -2.36
CA THR A 52 -2.05 -8.14 -2.84
C THR A 52 -2.17 -9.12 -1.67
N PRO A 53 -2.62 -10.37 -1.90
CA PRO A 53 -2.64 -11.41 -0.88
C PRO A 53 -1.28 -11.65 -0.20
N LEU A 54 -0.17 -11.43 -0.93
CA LEU A 54 1.19 -11.47 -0.41
C LEU A 54 1.44 -10.35 0.60
N GLY A 55 1.09 -9.10 0.26
CA GLY A 55 1.19 -7.97 1.18
C GLY A 55 0.35 -8.17 2.44
N LYS A 56 -0.86 -8.74 2.31
CA LYS A 56 -1.71 -9.05 3.46
C LYS A 56 -1.06 -10.06 4.42
N ARG A 57 -0.36 -11.07 3.90
CA ARG A 57 0.35 -12.08 4.72
C ARG A 57 1.66 -11.57 5.29
N SER A 58 2.44 -10.81 4.53
CA SER A 58 3.74 -10.29 4.99
C SER A 58 3.61 -9.19 6.05
N CYS A 59 2.46 -8.53 6.14
CA CYS A 59 2.24 -7.44 7.10
C CYS A 59 1.25 -7.78 8.24
N GLY A 60 0.66 -8.97 8.21
CA GLY A 60 -0.22 -9.53 9.24
C GLY A 60 0.39 -10.79 9.86
N GLY A 61 1.31 -10.60 10.80
CA GLY A 61 1.88 -11.59 11.70
C GLY A 61 2.12 -10.95 13.05
#